data_AF-I2G1V1-F1
#
_entry.id   AF-I2G1V1-F1
#
_cell.length_a   1.000
_cell.length_b   1.000
_cell.length_c   1.000
_cell.angle_alpha   90.00
_cell.angle_beta   90.00
_cell.angle_gamma   90.00
#
_symmetry.space_group_name_H-M   'P 1'
#
loop_
_entity.id
_entity.type
_entity.pdbx_description
1 polymer ?
#
loop_
_entity_poly.entity_id
_entity_poly.type
_entity_poly.pdbx_seq_one_letter_code
_entity_poly.pdbx_strand_id
1 'polypeptide(L)'
;MLSNLYPHLPLPPEERACLHLAQQTSMPPQTHDPDAESSDLSDKLHKERAPTAPHRQMLVGTETPSCYNSDDNNDGNETQCNINTISKLNPEVLRGMLIELTKHNKVKNSDAYKKPLCHSNFHQQLSCTHNALKEAPKLMTKNWYAWNPHFRGILSNWPAAMKHLDGTMTTEHKKYDCALDGKLCTILQSSGLLAGNDNINYLFIWPADSEPWKLHDLYCRLMTDLTKMEKIAQLTLLNEVRRIHMFQANVQKLIADINEHWAKAKSMGHTLPKILKVKTLINQARYITLYHHRITMLKDTGMALNYEVLCTALFKQQDSMTT
;
A
#
# COMPACT_ATOMS: atom_id res chain seq x y z
N MET A 1 45.58 -3.08 16.64
CA MET A 1 45.53 -1.60 16.56
C MET A 1 45.21 -1.15 15.13
N LEU A 2 44.00 -1.42 14.62
CA LEU A 2 43.49 -0.86 13.36
C LEU A 2 41.95 -0.76 13.42
N SER A 3 41.45 0.01 14.38
CA SER A 3 40.02 0.34 14.49
C SER A 3 39.93 1.85 14.65
N ASN A 4 39.70 2.59 13.54
CA ASN A 4 39.10 3.93 13.46
C ASN A 4 39.53 4.64 12.19
N LEU A 5 38.97 4.26 11.04
CA LEU A 5 38.98 5.10 9.84
C LEU A 5 37.71 4.85 9.03
N TYR A 6 36.57 5.40 9.45
CA TYR A 6 35.52 5.88 8.54
C TYR A 6 34.58 6.84 9.29
N PRO A 7 34.34 8.06 8.78
CA PRO A 7 33.27 8.90 9.28
C PRO A 7 31.92 8.33 8.82
N HIS A 8 30.97 8.24 9.74
CA HIS A 8 29.58 7.91 9.44
C HIS A 8 29.04 8.85 8.35
N LEU A 9 28.82 8.36 7.13
CA LEU A 9 27.98 9.07 6.18
C LEU A 9 26.56 9.14 6.76
N PRO A 10 25.92 10.32 6.78
CA PRO A 10 24.55 10.43 7.24
C PRO A 10 23.64 9.63 6.31
N LEU A 11 22.90 8.67 6.88
CA LEU A 11 21.83 7.96 6.19
C LEU A 11 20.79 8.97 5.70
N PRO A 12 20.24 8.81 4.47
CA PRO A 12 19.16 9.64 3.96
C PRO A 12 17.93 9.62 4.88
N PRO A 13 17.12 10.70 4.91
CA PRO A 13 16.02 10.87 5.87
C PRO A 13 15.02 9.70 5.88
N GLU A 14 14.79 9.09 4.73
CA GLU A 14 13.87 7.96 4.55
C GLU A 14 14.34 6.67 5.26
N GLU A 15 15.66 6.45 5.34
CA GLU A 15 16.24 5.30 6.04
C GLU A 15 16.29 5.50 7.56
N ARG A 16 16.33 6.76 8.04
CA ARG A 16 16.24 7.07 9.48
C ARG A 16 14.83 6.81 10.02
N ALA A 17 13.79 7.12 9.25
CA ALA A 17 12.40 6.86 9.65
C ALA A 17 12.12 5.35 9.81
N CYS A 18 12.70 4.52 8.95
CA CYS A 18 12.52 3.06 9.03
C CYS A 18 13.28 2.43 10.22
N LEU A 19 14.48 2.93 10.55
CA LEU A 19 15.26 2.45 11.70
C LEU A 19 14.64 2.84 13.05
N HIS A 20 14.04 4.03 13.16
CA HIS A 20 13.38 4.48 14.39
C HIS A 20 12.14 3.64 14.74
N LEU A 21 11.39 3.18 13.73
CA LEU A 21 10.24 2.27 13.90
C LEU A 21 10.66 0.85 14.31
N ALA A 22 11.82 0.38 13.87
CA ALA A 22 12.34 -0.94 14.23
C ALA A 22 12.89 -1.00 15.68
N GLN A 23 13.39 0.11 16.21
CA GLN A 23 13.92 0.17 17.59
C GLN A 23 12.83 0.35 18.65
N GLN A 24 11.66 0.90 18.30
CA GLN A 24 10.54 1.07 19.25
C GLN A 24 9.73 -0.21 19.53
N THR A 25 9.98 -1.31 18.82
CA THR A 25 9.24 -2.58 18.99
C THR A 25 10.00 -3.65 19.80
N SER A 26 11.18 -3.33 20.32
CA SER A 26 11.96 -4.22 21.18
C SER A 26 11.86 -3.78 22.65
N MET A 27 10.74 -4.07 23.29
CA MET A 27 10.66 -4.06 24.76
C MET A 27 11.41 -5.29 25.31
N PRO A 28 12.30 -5.14 26.31
CA PRO A 28 12.94 -6.28 26.94
C PRO A 28 11.92 -7.10 27.73
N PRO A 29 12.09 -8.43 27.86
CA PRO A 29 11.20 -9.26 28.64
C PRO A 29 11.28 -8.85 30.11
N GLN A 30 10.18 -8.36 30.68
CA GLN A 30 10.02 -8.24 32.12
C GLN A 30 9.90 -9.64 32.71
N THR A 31 10.95 -10.11 33.38
CA THR A 31 10.89 -11.21 34.32
C THR A 31 10.20 -10.73 35.59
N HIS A 32 8.93 -11.08 35.75
CA HIS A 32 8.23 -11.00 37.03
C HIS A 32 8.28 -12.38 37.70
N ASP A 33 8.98 -12.44 38.83
CA ASP A 33 8.87 -13.52 39.82
C ASP A 33 7.48 -13.49 40.46
N PRO A 34 6.79 -14.64 40.61
CA PRO A 34 5.59 -14.75 41.42
C PRO A 34 5.93 -15.44 42.72
N ASP A 35 5.96 -14.70 43.83
CA ASP A 35 5.83 -15.29 45.16
C ASP A 35 4.68 -14.64 45.93
N ALA A 36 3.78 -15.53 46.36
CA ALA A 36 2.92 -15.52 47.54
C ALA A 36 2.08 -14.27 47.85
N GLU A 37 0.76 -14.39 47.71
CA GLU A 37 -0.14 -14.56 48.87
C GLU A 37 -1.55 -14.92 48.41
N SER A 38 -2.01 -16.10 48.82
CA SER A 38 -3.41 -16.48 48.75
C SER A 38 -4.18 -15.74 49.84
N SER A 39 -5.31 -15.14 49.48
CA SER A 39 -6.38 -14.88 50.43
C SER A 39 -7.70 -15.06 49.71
N ASP A 40 -8.40 -16.11 50.12
CA ASP A 40 -9.81 -16.39 49.85
C ASP A 40 -10.66 -15.12 50.03
N LEU A 41 -11.69 -14.97 49.19
CA LEU A 41 -13.04 -14.66 49.65
C LEU A 41 -14.06 -14.61 48.49
N SER A 42 -15.14 -15.37 48.74
CA SER A 42 -16.52 -15.11 48.33
C SER A 42 -16.99 -15.60 46.96
N ASP A 43 -17.58 -16.79 47.02
CA ASP A 43 -18.70 -17.24 46.18
C ASP A 43 -19.73 -16.13 45.92
N LYS A 44 -19.99 -15.86 44.63
CA LYS A 44 -21.26 -15.28 44.22
C LYS A 44 -21.75 -15.93 42.93
N LEU A 45 -22.67 -16.86 43.14
CA LEU A 45 -23.40 -17.65 42.15
C LEU A 45 -24.22 -16.72 41.24
N HIS A 46 -23.74 -16.48 40.01
CA HIS A 46 -24.54 -15.81 38.99
C HIS A 46 -25.24 -16.84 38.10
N LYS A 47 -26.58 -16.85 38.21
CA LYS A 47 -27.51 -17.57 37.33
C LYS A 47 -27.23 -17.26 35.87
N GLU A 48 -26.75 -18.27 35.15
CA GLU A 48 -26.63 -18.29 33.71
C GLU A 48 -28.05 -18.38 33.10
N ARG A 49 -28.48 -17.29 32.45
CA ARG A 49 -29.74 -17.22 31.70
C ARG A 49 -29.41 -17.44 30.23
N ALA A 50 -29.87 -18.55 29.69
CA ALA A 50 -29.70 -18.92 28.28
C ALA A 50 -30.22 -17.83 27.32
N PRO A 51 -29.51 -17.53 26.21
CA PRO A 51 -30.06 -16.68 25.16
C PRO A 51 -31.05 -17.45 24.29
N THR A 52 -32.30 -16.99 24.31
CA THR A 52 -33.37 -17.39 23.39
C THR A 52 -33.01 -16.99 21.95
N ALA A 53 -33.09 -17.95 21.03
CA ALA A 53 -32.87 -17.74 19.60
C ALA A 53 -34.00 -16.93 18.93
N PRO A 54 -33.68 -16.00 18.01
CA PRO A 54 -34.62 -15.52 16.98
C PRO A 54 -34.24 -16.16 15.63
N HIS A 55 -35.04 -17.08 15.08
CA HIS A 55 -36.31 -16.89 14.34
C HIS A 55 -36.12 -16.38 12.89
N ARG A 56 -36.42 -17.31 11.96
CA ARG A 56 -36.84 -17.18 10.54
C ARG A 56 -35.88 -16.52 9.54
N GLN A 57 -35.19 -17.35 8.78
CA GLN A 57 -34.76 -17.04 7.42
C GLN A 57 -35.89 -17.36 6.44
N MET A 58 -36.30 -16.35 5.67
CA MET A 58 -37.26 -16.46 4.58
C MET A 58 -36.46 -16.67 3.28
N LEU A 59 -36.52 -17.88 2.72
CA LEU A 59 -36.05 -18.16 1.36
C LEU A 59 -37.04 -17.52 0.38
N VAL A 60 -36.56 -16.57 -0.43
CA VAL A 60 -37.29 -16.06 -1.59
C VAL A 60 -36.53 -16.52 -2.84
N GLY A 61 -37.30 -17.14 -3.74
CA GLY A 61 -36.83 -17.86 -4.90
C GLY A 61 -36.21 -16.99 -5.98
N THR A 62 -35.33 -17.63 -6.74
CA THR A 62 -34.76 -17.20 -8.00
C THR A 62 -35.83 -17.13 -9.08
N GLU A 63 -36.09 -15.92 -9.59
CA GLU A 63 -36.67 -15.75 -10.93
C GLU A 63 -35.66 -15.00 -11.80
N THR A 64 -35.31 -15.65 -12.91
CA THR A 64 -34.46 -15.12 -13.97
C THR A 64 -35.37 -14.52 -15.04
N PRO A 65 -35.29 -13.22 -15.34
CA PRO A 65 -35.86 -12.69 -16.58
C PRO A 65 -34.81 -12.72 -17.70
N SER A 66 -35.14 -13.46 -18.76
CA SER A 66 -34.35 -13.57 -19.99
C SER A 66 -34.51 -12.36 -20.92
N CYS A 67 -33.48 -12.19 -21.76
CA CYS A 67 -33.49 -11.58 -23.10
C CYS A 67 -33.78 -10.08 -23.21
N TYR A 68 -32.70 -9.29 -23.22
CA TYR A 68 -32.65 -8.03 -23.96
C TYR A 68 -32.04 -8.27 -25.35
N ASN A 69 -32.84 -8.00 -26.38
CA ASN A 69 -32.37 -7.75 -27.74
C ASN A 69 -31.60 -6.42 -27.73
N SER A 70 -30.34 -6.46 -28.15
CA SER A 70 -29.53 -5.26 -28.39
C SER A 70 -29.57 -4.97 -29.87
N ASP A 71 -30.32 -3.93 -30.25
CA ASP A 71 -30.21 -3.29 -31.54
C ASP A 71 -28.84 -2.63 -31.68
N ASP A 72 -28.20 -2.92 -32.82
CA ASP A 72 -27.02 -2.24 -33.35
C ASP A 72 -27.28 -0.73 -33.45
N ASN A 73 -26.43 0.07 -32.79
CA ASN A 73 -26.14 1.43 -33.25
C ASN A 73 -24.64 1.71 -33.11
N ASN A 74 -23.98 1.38 -34.20
CA ASN A 74 -22.64 1.75 -34.58
C ASN A 74 -22.61 3.24 -34.97
N ASP A 75 -21.89 4.09 -34.23
CA ASP A 75 -21.07 5.15 -34.83
C ASP A 75 -20.14 5.82 -33.79
N GLY A 76 -19.00 5.18 -33.53
CA GLY A 76 -17.94 5.75 -32.72
C GLY A 76 -16.62 5.47 -33.40
N ASN A 77 -16.23 6.34 -34.34
CA ASN A 77 -14.98 6.25 -35.08
C ASN A 77 -13.78 6.47 -34.13
N GLU A 78 -13.44 5.44 -33.35
CA GLU A 78 -12.30 5.40 -32.46
C GLU A 78 -11.04 5.19 -33.31
N THR A 79 -10.33 6.28 -33.56
CA THR A 79 -9.08 6.28 -34.34
C THR A 79 -8.00 5.53 -33.57
N GLN A 80 -7.87 4.23 -33.84
CA GLN A 80 -6.81 3.39 -33.27
C GLN A 80 -5.44 3.90 -33.75
N CYS A 81 -4.71 4.55 -32.86
CA CYS A 81 -3.34 4.98 -33.15
C CYS A 81 -2.40 3.78 -33.06
N ASN A 82 -1.80 3.40 -34.20
CA ASN A 82 -0.78 2.35 -34.26
C ASN A 82 0.49 2.79 -33.49
N ILE A 83 1.05 1.87 -32.69
CA ILE A 83 2.27 2.06 -31.88
C ILE A 83 3.46 2.57 -32.71
N ASN A 84 3.59 2.14 -33.96
CA ASN A 84 4.67 2.58 -34.87
C ASN A 84 4.53 4.05 -35.29
N THR A 85 3.32 4.60 -35.21
CA THR A 85 3.04 6.01 -35.48
C THR A 85 3.36 6.85 -34.25
N ILE A 86 3.04 6.34 -33.04
CA ILE A 86 3.30 7.01 -31.76
C ILE A 86 4.79 7.26 -31.55
N SER A 87 5.65 6.29 -31.90
CA SER A 87 7.11 6.43 -31.74
C SER A 87 7.75 7.48 -32.65
N LYS A 88 7.02 7.97 -33.67
CA LYS A 88 7.48 9.00 -34.61
C LYS A 88 6.95 10.40 -34.27
N LEU A 89 6.08 10.53 -33.26
CA LEU A 89 5.51 11.82 -32.88
C LEU A 89 6.50 12.63 -32.02
N ASN A 90 6.54 13.94 -32.27
CA ASN A 90 7.23 14.89 -31.40
C ASN A 90 6.59 14.87 -29.99
N PRO A 91 7.38 14.89 -28.91
CA PRO A 91 6.90 15.04 -27.53
C PRO A 91 5.81 16.10 -27.31
N GLU A 92 5.85 17.25 -28.01
CA GLU A 92 4.82 18.30 -27.89
C GLU A 92 3.45 17.85 -28.40
N VAL A 93 3.42 17.13 -29.53
CA VAL A 93 2.20 16.58 -30.13
C VAL A 93 1.63 15.48 -29.23
N LEU A 94 2.50 14.62 -28.70
CA LEU A 94 2.14 13.60 -27.72
C LEU A 94 1.51 14.21 -26.46
N ARG A 95 2.07 15.31 -25.95
CA ARG A 95 1.51 16.04 -24.81
C ARG A 95 0.14 16.63 -25.13
N GLY A 96 -0.05 17.20 -26.32
CA GLY A 96 -1.35 17.70 -26.79
C GLY A 96 -2.40 16.60 -26.90
N MET A 97 -2.06 15.46 -27.50
CA MET A 97 -2.95 14.29 -27.61
C MET A 97 -3.32 13.72 -26.24
N LEU A 98 -2.36 13.64 -25.32
CA LEU A 98 -2.62 13.15 -23.96
C LEU A 98 -3.60 14.07 -23.24
N ILE A 99 -3.45 15.40 -23.35
CA ILE A 99 -4.38 16.38 -22.77
C ILE A 99 -5.80 16.20 -23.34
N GLU A 100 -5.96 16.05 -24.65
CA GLU A 100 -7.27 15.81 -25.27
C GLU A 100 -7.89 14.46 -24.87
N LEU A 101 -7.11 13.38 -24.84
CA LEU A 101 -7.56 12.08 -24.32
C LEU A 101 -8.04 12.18 -22.88
N THR A 102 -7.34 12.97 -22.05
CA THR A 102 -7.72 13.16 -20.64
C THR A 102 -9.01 13.98 -20.51
N LYS A 103 -9.23 14.95 -21.41
CA LYS A 103 -10.50 15.71 -21.48
C LYS A 103 -11.66 14.82 -21.90
N HIS A 104 -11.49 14.01 -22.95
CA HIS A 104 -12.53 13.10 -23.44
C HIS A 104 -12.87 12.00 -22.43
N ASN A 105 -11.88 11.43 -21.73
CA ASN A 105 -12.12 10.44 -20.68
C ASN A 105 -12.83 11.02 -19.45
N LYS A 106 -12.66 12.32 -19.17
CA LYS A 106 -13.46 13.03 -18.15
C LYS A 106 -14.94 13.12 -18.53
N VAL A 107 -15.26 13.17 -19.82
CA VAL A 107 -16.63 13.25 -20.35
C VAL A 107 -17.27 11.86 -20.48
N LYS A 108 -16.55 10.84 -20.97
CA LYS A 108 -17.09 9.47 -21.07
C LYS A 108 -17.30 8.79 -19.71
N ASN A 109 -16.46 9.06 -18.69
CA ASN A 109 -16.65 8.50 -17.35
C ASN A 109 -17.75 9.20 -16.53
N SER A 110 -18.33 10.32 -16.99
CA SER A 110 -19.48 10.93 -16.32
C SER A 110 -20.82 10.31 -16.70
N ASP A 111 -20.87 9.50 -17.75
CA ASP A 111 -22.14 8.97 -18.27
C ASP A 111 -22.46 7.56 -17.74
N ALA A 112 -21.47 6.79 -17.27
CA ALA A 112 -21.70 5.48 -16.65
C ALA A 112 -22.18 5.56 -15.19
N TYR A 113 -21.93 6.69 -14.51
CA TYR A 113 -22.45 6.97 -13.17
C TYR A 113 -23.02 8.37 -13.17
N LYS A 114 -24.36 8.49 -13.21
CA LYS A 114 -25.05 9.78 -13.04
C LYS A 114 -24.48 10.45 -11.79
N LYS A 115 -23.67 11.50 -11.97
CA LYS A 115 -23.22 12.34 -10.87
C LYS A 115 -24.47 12.83 -10.13
N PRO A 116 -24.59 12.60 -8.81
CA PRO A 116 -25.71 13.12 -8.05
C PRO A 116 -25.81 14.63 -8.27
N LEU A 117 -26.99 15.13 -8.65
CA LEU A 117 -27.22 16.55 -8.90
C LEU A 117 -26.73 17.40 -7.72
N CYS A 118 -26.19 18.57 -8.06
CA CYS A 118 -25.50 19.57 -7.20
C CYS A 118 -26.34 20.12 -6.01
N HIS A 119 -27.59 19.66 -5.84
CA HIS A 119 -28.51 20.08 -4.79
C HIS A 119 -29.05 18.91 -3.97
N SER A 120 -28.30 17.82 -3.89
CA SER A 120 -28.63 16.74 -2.96
C SER A 120 -28.47 17.23 -1.53
N ASN A 121 -29.55 17.17 -0.75
CA ASN A 121 -29.47 17.43 0.68
C ASN A 121 -28.57 16.38 1.35
N PHE A 122 -28.13 16.67 2.58
CA PHE A 122 -27.24 15.82 3.37
C PHE A 122 -27.66 14.34 3.38
N HIS A 123 -28.95 14.07 3.52
CA HIS A 123 -29.49 12.71 3.55
C HIS A 123 -29.36 11.98 2.22
N GLN A 124 -29.57 12.69 1.11
CA GLN A 124 -29.42 12.10 -0.22
C GLN A 124 -27.95 11.77 -0.51
N GLN A 125 -27.00 12.65 -0.17
CA GLN A 125 -25.57 12.37 -0.33
C GLN A 125 -25.15 11.15 0.50
N LEU A 126 -25.57 11.10 1.76
CA LEU A 126 -25.30 9.96 2.63
C LEU A 126 -25.89 8.65 2.09
N SER A 127 -27.14 8.68 1.62
CA SER A 127 -27.80 7.51 1.03
C SER A 127 -27.08 7.04 -0.24
N CYS A 128 -26.69 7.97 -1.12
CA CYS A 128 -25.90 7.65 -2.31
C CYS A 128 -24.55 7.01 -1.95
N THR A 129 -23.81 7.58 -0.98
CA THR A 129 -22.54 7.02 -0.51
C THR A 129 -22.71 5.62 0.08
N HIS A 130 -23.72 5.42 0.93
CA HIS A 130 -24.00 4.13 1.53
C HIS A 130 -24.37 3.07 0.48
N ASN A 131 -25.22 3.42 -0.50
CA ASN A 131 -25.61 2.50 -1.56
C ASN A 131 -24.42 2.12 -2.46
N ALA A 132 -23.61 3.10 -2.86
CA ALA A 132 -22.40 2.84 -3.63
C ALA A 132 -21.42 1.92 -2.89
N LEU A 133 -21.27 2.09 -1.57
CA LEU A 133 -20.40 1.22 -0.76
C LEU A 133 -21.01 -0.15 -0.46
N LYS A 134 -22.33 -0.29 -0.54
CA LYS A 134 -23.00 -1.59 -0.45
C LYS A 134 -22.70 -2.46 -1.67
N GLU A 135 -22.52 -1.84 -2.83
CA GLU A 135 -22.13 -2.52 -4.08
C GLU A 135 -20.62 -2.80 -4.14
N ALA A 136 -19.81 -2.06 -3.38
CA ALA A 136 -18.38 -2.31 -3.28
C ALA A 136 -18.10 -3.67 -2.62
N PRO A 137 -17.01 -4.36 -3.02
CA PRO A 137 -16.52 -5.51 -2.27
C PRO A 137 -16.31 -5.15 -0.80
N LYS A 138 -16.66 -6.06 0.10
CA LYS A 138 -16.40 -5.87 1.53
C LYS A 138 -14.92 -5.72 1.79
N LEU A 139 -14.55 -4.79 2.67
CA LEU A 139 -13.17 -4.51 3.00
C LEU A 139 -12.56 -5.68 3.79
N MET A 140 -11.43 -6.17 3.30
CA MET A 140 -10.64 -7.28 3.85
C MET A 140 -9.16 -6.90 3.86
N THR A 141 -8.36 -7.66 4.58
CA THR A 141 -6.88 -7.50 4.60
C THR A 141 -6.28 -7.55 3.19
N LYS A 142 -6.80 -8.40 2.31
CA LYS A 142 -6.23 -8.67 0.98
C LYS A 142 -6.64 -7.67 -0.11
N ASN A 143 -7.73 -6.92 0.06
CA ASN A 143 -8.28 -6.08 -1.01
C ASN A 143 -8.16 -4.57 -0.74
N TRP A 144 -7.43 -4.15 0.31
CA TRP A 144 -7.23 -2.74 0.67
C TRP A 144 -6.85 -1.85 -0.54
N TYR A 145 -5.91 -2.29 -1.39
CA TYR A 145 -5.45 -1.48 -2.54
C TYR A 145 -6.49 -1.32 -3.65
N ALA A 146 -7.43 -2.26 -3.79
CA ALA A 146 -8.54 -2.12 -4.72
C ALA A 146 -9.69 -1.33 -4.08
N TRP A 147 -9.95 -1.58 -2.79
CA TRP A 147 -11.04 -1.00 -2.03
C TRP A 147 -10.82 0.49 -1.75
N ASN A 148 -9.62 0.90 -1.33
CA ASN A 148 -9.35 2.27 -0.92
C ASN A 148 -9.53 3.31 -2.05
N PRO A 149 -8.99 3.12 -3.27
CA PRO A 149 -9.27 4.02 -4.38
C PRO A 149 -10.76 4.12 -4.71
N HIS A 150 -11.51 3.02 -4.60
CA HIS A 150 -12.95 3.00 -4.84
C HIS A 150 -13.71 3.80 -3.77
N PHE A 151 -13.42 3.56 -2.48
CA PHE A 151 -13.98 4.32 -1.36
C PHE A 151 -13.71 5.83 -1.48
N ARG A 152 -12.44 6.21 -1.75
CA ARG A 152 -12.08 7.60 -2.01
C ARG A 152 -12.79 8.18 -3.24
N GLY A 153 -12.93 7.39 -4.31
CA GLY A 153 -13.67 7.76 -5.50
C GLY A 153 -15.13 8.11 -5.20
N ILE A 154 -15.80 7.29 -4.40
CA ILE A 154 -17.19 7.54 -3.95
C ILE A 154 -17.27 8.84 -3.16
N LEU A 155 -16.38 9.03 -2.18
CA LEU A 155 -16.36 10.22 -1.32
C LEU A 155 -15.94 11.48 -2.05
N SER A 156 -15.17 11.39 -3.15
CA SER A 156 -14.70 12.55 -3.92
C SER A 156 -15.82 13.43 -4.48
N ASN A 157 -17.02 12.87 -4.66
CA ASN A 157 -18.22 13.61 -5.05
C ASN A 157 -18.82 14.46 -3.91
N TRP A 158 -18.32 14.28 -2.69
CA TRP A 158 -18.75 14.99 -1.49
C TRP A 158 -17.55 15.67 -0.80
N PRO A 159 -17.20 16.91 -1.20
CA PRO A 159 -16.01 17.59 -0.70
C PRO A 159 -15.92 17.73 0.82
N ALA A 160 -17.05 17.86 1.52
CA ALA A 160 -17.06 17.90 2.98
C ALA A 160 -16.63 16.55 3.57
N ALA A 161 -17.18 15.43 3.10
CA ALA A 161 -16.78 14.10 3.53
C ALA A 161 -15.29 13.83 3.26
N MET A 162 -14.76 14.27 2.11
CA MET A 162 -13.31 14.18 1.84
C MET A 162 -12.48 14.97 2.86
N LYS A 163 -12.91 16.17 3.26
CA LYS A 163 -12.18 16.96 4.27
C LYS A 163 -12.16 16.28 5.63
N HIS A 164 -13.26 15.65 6.02
CA HIS A 164 -13.34 14.80 7.22
C HIS A 164 -12.39 13.60 7.11
N LEU A 165 -12.39 12.90 5.97
CA LEU A 165 -11.52 11.74 5.74
C LEU A 165 -10.03 12.12 5.79
N ASP A 166 -9.66 13.23 5.16
CA ASP A 166 -8.28 13.73 5.10
C ASP A 166 -7.82 14.35 6.42
N GLY A 167 -8.71 14.51 7.41
CA GLY A 167 -8.39 15.15 8.70
C GLY A 167 -8.12 16.64 8.61
N THR A 168 -8.44 17.27 7.47
CA THR A 168 -8.21 18.71 7.25
C THR A 168 -9.23 19.60 7.96
N MET A 169 -10.35 19.04 8.42
CA MET A 169 -11.31 19.71 9.30
C MET A 169 -11.08 19.30 10.74
N THR A 170 -10.58 20.23 11.55
CA THR A 170 -10.48 20.05 13.00
C THR A 170 -11.86 20.15 13.65
N THR A 171 -12.03 19.53 14.81
CA THR A 171 -13.29 19.56 15.57
C THR A 171 -13.68 20.96 16.05
N GLU A 172 -12.72 21.87 16.16
CA GLU A 172 -12.94 23.29 16.50
C GLU A 172 -13.43 24.12 15.30
N HIS A 173 -13.29 23.59 14.08
CA HIS A 173 -13.67 24.31 12.88
C HIS A 173 -15.19 24.43 12.79
N LYS A 174 -15.73 25.64 12.60
CA LYS A 174 -17.18 25.92 12.51
C LYS A 174 -17.95 25.14 11.43
N LYS A 175 -17.22 24.49 10.51
CA LYS A 175 -17.78 23.68 9.41
C LYS A 175 -17.64 22.17 9.64
N TYR A 176 -17.06 21.77 10.77
CA TYR A 176 -16.99 20.38 11.16
C TYR A 176 -18.40 19.89 11.49
N ASP A 177 -18.82 18.82 10.83
CA ASP A 177 -20.13 18.20 11.02
C ASP A 177 -19.94 16.87 11.76
N CYS A 178 -20.19 16.86 13.07
CA CYS A 178 -20.05 15.67 13.90
C CYS A 178 -21.02 14.54 13.50
N ALA A 179 -22.20 14.89 12.98
CA ALA A 179 -23.18 13.92 12.53
C ALA A 179 -22.73 13.26 11.22
N LEU A 180 -22.15 14.05 10.30
CA LEU A 180 -21.49 13.52 9.10
C LEU A 180 -20.38 12.53 9.47
N ASP A 181 -19.48 12.96 10.36
CA ASP A 181 -18.31 12.18 10.77
C ASP A 181 -18.71 10.81 11.32
N GLY A 182 -19.62 10.79 12.31
CA GLY A 182 -20.10 9.54 12.91
C GLY A 182 -20.83 8.62 11.92
N LYS A 183 -21.58 9.19 10.97
CA LYS A 183 -22.24 8.42 9.91
C LYS A 183 -21.26 7.80 8.93
N LEU A 184 -20.21 8.53 8.54
CA LEU A 184 -19.14 7.99 7.68
C LEU A 184 -18.34 6.92 8.42
N CYS A 185 -18.08 7.07 9.72
CA CYS A 185 -17.49 6.02 10.55
C CYS A 185 -18.32 4.73 10.52
N THR A 186 -19.64 4.86 10.70
CA THR A 186 -20.57 3.71 10.65
C THR A 186 -20.54 3.03 9.29
N ILE A 187 -20.52 3.81 8.20
CA ILE A 187 -20.41 3.29 6.83
C ILE A 187 -19.09 2.54 6.63
N LEU A 188 -17.97 3.12 7.08
CA LEU A 188 -16.64 2.51 6.99
C LEU A 188 -16.57 1.19 7.79
N GLN A 189 -17.10 1.17 9.01
CA GLN A 189 -17.19 -0.04 9.83
C GLN A 189 -18.03 -1.13 9.16
N SER A 190 -19.22 -0.77 8.65
CA SER A 190 -20.11 -1.73 7.98
C SER A 190 -19.54 -2.29 6.67
N SER A 191 -18.55 -1.61 6.08
CA SER A 191 -17.82 -2.10 4.91
C SER A 191 -16.86 -3.25 5.26
N GLY A 192 -16.36 -3.32 6.49
CA GLY A 192 -15.44 -4.37 6.94
C GLY A 192 -16.06 -5.50 7.74
N LEU A 193 -17.35 -5.38 8.13
CA LEU A 193 -18.08 -6.42 8.87
C LEU A 193 -18.23 -7.70 8.05
N LEU A 194 -17.32 -8.65 8.30
CA LEU A 194 -17.28 -9.97 7.68
C LEU A 194 -16.98 -11.06 8.71
N ALA A 195 -17.38 -12.29 8.39
CA ALA A 195 -16.93 -13.50 9.07
C ALA A 195 -15.83 -14.19 8.24
N GLY A 196 -14.88 -14.86 8.89
CA GLY A 196 -13.81 -15.64 8.24
C GLY A 196 -12.40 -15.11 8.48
N ASN A 197 -11.40 -15.77 7.90
CA ASN A 197 -9.97 -15.55 8.24
C ASN A 197 -9.41 -14.18 7.83
N ASP A 198 -10.01 -13.54 6.83
CA ASP A 198 -9.58 -12.22 6.34
C ASP A 198 -10.40 -11.06 6.93
N ASN A 199 -11.18 -11.33 7.99
CA ASN A 199 -11.97 -10.30 8.65
C ASN A 199 -11.08 -9.26 9.31
N ILE A 200 -11.50 -8.00 9.23
CA ILE A 200 -10.80 -6.86 9.84
C ILE A 200 -11.56 -6.31 11.05
N ASN A 201 -12.52 -7.07 11.59
CA ASN A 201 -13.41 -6.60 12.67
C ASN A 201 -12.63 -6.19 13.92
N TYR A 202 -11.51 -6.87 14.18
CA TYR A 202 -10.63 -6.55 15.30
C TYR A 202 -10.05 -5.12 15.22
N LEU A 203 -9.95 -4.53 14.02
CA LEU A 203 -9.50 -3.15 13.82
C LEU A 203 -10.55 -2.12 14.24
N PHE A 204 -11.82 -2.53 14.30
CA PHE A 204 -12.92 -1.68 14.77
C PHE A 204 -13.17 -1.80 16.27
N ILE A 205 -12.52 -2.74 16.97
CA ILE A 205 -12.70 -2.92 18.41
C ILE A 205 -12.28 -1.63 19.12
N TRP A 206 -13.22 -1.11 19.88
CA TRP A 206 -13.14 0.14 20.60
C TRP A 206 -12.80 -0.11 22.07
N PRO A 207 -11.81 0.59 22.66
CA PRO A 207 -11.62 0.54 24.10
C PRO A 207 -12.84 1.15 24.81
N ALA A 208 -13.30 0.52 25.90
CA ALA A 208 -14.57 0.87 26.56
C ALA A 208 -14.69 2.35 26.99
N ASP A 209 -13.56 3.02 27.23
CA ASP A 209 -13.51 4.39 27.80
C ASP A 209 -12.98 5.45 26.83
N SER A 210 -12.83 5.13 25.55
CA SER A 210 -12.30 6.09 24.57
C SER A 210 -13.43 6.95 23.95
N GLU A 211 -13.08 8.15 23.44
CA GLU A 211 -13.96 9.03 22.63
C GLU A 211 -14.26 8.48 21.21
N PRO A 212 -15.53 8.34 20.78
CA PRO A 212 -15.89 7.69 19.52
C PRO A 212 -14.97 8.02 18.33
N TRP A 213 -14.61 7.01 17.53
CA TRP A 213 -13.76 7.19 16.37
C TRP A 213 -14.16 8.41 15.53
N LYS A 214 -13.19 9.29 15.29
CA LYS A 214 -13.28 10.24 14.19
C LYS A 214 -12.99 9.51 12.89
N LEU A 215 -13.61 9.94 11.80
CA LEU A 215 -13.46 9.29 10.50
C LEU A 215 -11.99 9.20 10.07
N HIS A 216 -11.24 10.29 10.23
CA HIS A 216 -9.83 10.35 9.91
C HIS A 216 -9.03 9.33 10.72
N ASP A 217 -9.23 9.27 12.04
CA ASP A 217 -8.47 8.40 12.93
C ASP A 217 -8.73 6.92 12.61
N LEU A 218 -9.99 6.56 12.37
CA LEU A 218 -10.37 5.22 11.97
C LEU A 218 -9.75 4.85 10.61
N TYR A 219 -9.84 5.74 9.62
CA TYR A 219 -9.26 5.51 8.30
C TYR A 219 -7.73 5.39 8.36
N CYS A 220 -7.05 6.22 9.15
CA CYS A 220 -5.60 6.15 9.39
C CYS A 220 -5.19 4.84 10.07
N ARG A 221 -5.99 4.37 11.04
CA ARG A 221 -5.78 3.06 11.68
C ARG A 221 -5.88 1.93 10.66
N LEU A 222 -6.96 1.89 9.87
CA LEU A 222 -7.12 0.90 8.80
C LEU A 222 -5.95 0.95 7.81
N MET A 223 -5.58 2.13 7.33
CA MET A 223 -4.44 2.28 6.43
C MET A 223 -3.15 1.73 7.06
N THR A 224 -2.90 2.03 8.33
CA THR A 224 -1.68 1.61 9.02
C THR A 224 -1.63 0.10 9.19
N ASP A 225 -2.70 -0.50 9.72
CA ASP A 225 -2.74 -1.92 10.02
C ASP A 225 -2.82 -2.79 8.75
N LEU A 226 -3.61 -2.38 7.76
CA LEU A 226 -3.78 -3.13 6.51
C LEU A 226 -2.55 -3.03 5.59
N THR A 227 -1.71 -2.00 5.74
CA THR A 227 -0.42 -1.90 5.01
C THR A 227 0.78 -2.42 5.83
N LYS A 228 0.57 -2.83 7.09
CA LYS A 228 1.65 -3.27 7.98
C LYS A 228 2.40 -4.48 7.42
N MET A 229 1.69 -5.48 6.93
CA MET A 229 2.30 -6.68 6.34
C MET A 229 3.09 -6.35 5.07
N GLU A 230 2.61 -5.40 4.26
CA GLU A 230 3.33 -4.91 3.08
C GLU A 230 4.67 -4.28 3.48
N LYS A 231 4.65 -3.41 4.50
CA LYS A 231 5.87 -2.78 5.04
C LYS A 231 6.83 -3.81 5.63
N ILE A 232 6.33 -4.83 6.33
CA ILE A 232 7.15 -5.93 6.86
C ILE A 232 7.79 -6.72 5.71
N ALA A 233 7.03 -7.06 4.67
CA ALA A 233 7.55 -7.75 3.49
C ALA A 233 8.63 -6.92 2.78
N GLN A 234 8.37 -5.62 2.59
CA GLN A 234 9.35 -4.70 2.00
C GLN A 234 10.62 -4.59 2.87
N LEU A 235 10.48 -4.47 4.18
CA LEU A 235 11.63 -4.43 5.11
C LEU A 235 12.41 -5.74 5.11
N THR A 236 11.72 -6.88 5.02
CA THR A 236 12.33 -8.21 4.92
C THR A 236 13.15 -8.30 3.63
N LEU A 237 12.59 -7.90 2.49
CA LEU A 237 13.31 -7.84 1.21
C LEU A 237 14.54 -6.93 1.29
N LEU A 238 14.43 -5.77 1.94
CA LEU A 238 15.57 -4.85 2.13
C LEU A 238 16.66 -5.44 3.06
N ASN A 239 16.26 -6.15 4.11
CA ASN A 239 17.19 -6.84 4.99
C ASN A 239 17.91 -7.99 4.27
N GLU A 240 17.21 -8.74 3.42
CA GLU A 240 17.81 -9.76 2.56
C GLU A 240 18.87 -9.17 1.61
N VAL A 241 18.65 -7.98 1.02
CA VAL A 241 19.67 -7.28 0.20
C VAL A 241 20.99 -7.10 0.96
N ARG A 242 20.94 -6.76 2.25
CA ARG A 242 22.15 -6.57 3.07
C ARG A 242 22.90 -7.87 3.32
N ARG A 243 22.25 -9.02 3.17
CA ARG A 243 22.84 -10.35 3.33
C ARG A 243 23.45 -10.88 2.04
N ILE A 244 23.18 -10.26 0.89
CA ILE A 244 23.85 -10.59 -0.36
C ILE A 244 25.32 -10.17 -0.23
N HIS A 245 26.21 -11.14 -0.38
CA HIS A 245 27.65 -10.92 -0.30
C HIS A 245 28.40 -11.72 -1.34
N MET A 246 29.56 -11.22 -1.73
CA MET A 246 30.38 -11.86 -2.72
C MET A 246 31.24 -12.96 -2.07
N PHE A 247 31.17 -14.17 -2.61
CA PHE A 247 32.00 -15.29 -2.18
C PHE A 247 33.14 -15.54 -3.17
N GLN A 248 34.35 -15.78 -2.66
CA GLN A 248 35.52 -16.17 -3.47
C GLN A 248 35.81 -15.21 -4.65
N ALA A 249 35.54 -13.92 -4.46
CA ALA A 249 35.66 -12.90 -5.51
C ALA A 249 34.89 -13.26 -6.82
N ASN A 250 33.83 -14.06 -6.75
CA ASN A 250 33.03 -14.44 -7.91
C ASN A 250 31.95 -13.38 -8.19
N VAL A 251 32.22 -12.46 -9.12
CA VAL A 251 31.26 -11.38 -9.44
C VAL A 251 30.07 -11.87 -10.26
N GLN A 252 30.25 -12.94 -11.05
CA GLN A 252 29.14 -13.62 -11.76
C GLN A 252 28.08 -14.13 -10.80
N LYS A 253 28.50 -14.85 -9.77
CA LYS A 253 27.59 -15.33 -8.74
C LYS A 253 26.91 -14.17 -8.01
N LEU A 254 27.67 -13.14 -7.61
CA LEU A 254 27.11 -11.96 -6.95
C LEU A 254 26.03 -11.27 -7.81
N ILE A 255 26.29 -11.07 -9.11
CA ILE A 255 25.33 -10.43 -10.01
C ILE A 255 24.09 -11.29 -10.19
N ALA A 256 24.24 -12.62 -10.30
CA ALA A 256 23.13 -13.56 -10.35
C ALA A 256 22.26 -13.46 -9.08
N ASP A 257 22.87 -13.53 -7.89
CA ASP A 257 22.17 -13.45 -6.60
C ASP A 257 21.41 -12.11 -6.46
N ILE A 258 22.01 -10.99 -6.88
CA ILE A 258 21.35 -9.67 -6.91
C ILE A 258 20.16 -9.68 -7.88
N ASN A 259 20.32 -10.23 -9.08
CA ASN A 259 19.26 -10.28 -10.09
C ASN A 259 18.07 -11.14 -9.64
N GLU A 260 18.36 -12.32 -9.07
CA GLU A 260 17.37 -13.24 -8.52
C GLU A 260 16.57 -12.56 -7.40
N HIS A 261 17.24 -11.87 -6.48
CA HIS A 261 16.57 -11.13 -5.40
C HIS A 261 15.63 -10.04 -5.92
N TRP A 262 16.04 -9.30 -6.95
CA TRP A 262 15.18 -8.29 -7.58
C TRP A 262 13.98 -8.91 -8.32
N ALA A 263 14.18 -10.07 -8.95
CA ALA A 263 13.09 -10.82 -9.59
C ALA A 263 12.08 -11.34 -8.56
N LYS A 264 12.56 -11.88 -7.44
CA LYS A 264 11.74 -12.31 -6.29
C LYS A 264 10.93 -11.16 -5.70
N ALA A 265 11.54 -10.00 -5.47
CA ALA A 265 10.81 -8.82 -5.00
C ALA A 265 9.69 -8.42 -5.98
N LYS A 266 9.99 -8.42 -7.28
CA LYS A 266 9.02 -8.10 -8.33
C LYS A 266 7.86 -9.09 -8.38
N SER A 267 8.10 -10.40 -8.22
CA SER A 267 7.04 -11.40 -8.21
C SER A 267 6.14 -11.29 -6.98
N MET A 268 6.65 -10.75 -5.87
CA MET A 268 5.86 -10.38 -4.68
C MET A 268 5.11 -9.05 -4.82
N GLY A 269 5.16 -8.39 -5.98
CA GLY A 269 4.51 -7.10 -6.22
C GLY A 269 5.29 -5.88 -5.71
N HIS A 270 6.52 -6.07 -5.22
CA HIS A 270 7.36 -4.98 -4.72
C HIS A 270 8.38 -4.55 -5.78
N THR A 271 8.50 -3.24 -6.00
CA THR A 271 9.52 -2.68 -6.89
C THR A 271 10.67 -2.09 -6.07
N LEU A 272 11.80 -2.81 -6.00
CA LEU A 272 13.01 -2.30 -5.35
C LEU A 272 13.73 -1.26 -6.23
N PRO A 273 14.22 -0.14 -5.66
CA PRO A 273 14.90 0.90 -6.43
C PRO A 273 16.14 0.39 -7.18
N LYS A 274 16.29 0.74 -8.47
CA LYS A 274 17.49 0.39 -9.26
C LYS A 274 18.79 0.91 -8.64
N ILE A 275 18.74 2.07 -7.98
CA ILE A 275 19.89 2.64 -7.28
C ILE A 275 20.39 1.75 -6.14
N LEU A 276 19.49 1.05 -5.45
CA LEU A 276 19.85 0.10 -4.39
C LEU A 276 20.59 -1.09 -5.00
N LYS A 277 20.18 -1.56 -6.17
CA LYS A 277 20.83 -2.65 -6.91
C LYS A 277 22.29 -2.34 -7.23
N VAL A 278 22.54 -1.13 -7.74
CA VAL A 278 23.87 -0.60 -8.02
C VAL A 278 24.71 -0.47 -6.74
N LYS A 279 24.13 0.12 -5.69
CA LYS A 279 24.81 0.28 -4.39
C LYS A 279 25.23 -1.07 -3.80
N THR A 280 24.36 -2.08 -3.85
CA THR A 280 24.67 -3.43 -3.37
C THR A 280 25.86 -4.03 -4.12
N LEU A 281 25.85 -3.97 -5.46
CA LEU A 281 26.95 -4.48 -6.28
C LEU A 281 28.28 -3.76 -5.96
N ILE A 282 28.29 -2.43 -5.92
CA ILE A 282 29.47 -1.63 -5.57
C ILE A 282 29.97 -1.98 -4.16
N ASN A 283 29.06 -2.02 -3.17
CA ASN A 283 29.42 -2.24 -1.78
C ASN A 283 30.03 -3.63 -1.58
N GLN A 284 29.56 -4.66 -2.26
CA GLN A 284 30.11 -6.00 -2.14
C GLN A 284 31.41 -6.16 -2.93
N ALA A 285 31.48 -5.63 -4.16
CA ALA A 285 32.66 -5.79 -5.01
C ALA A 285 33.87 -4.94 -4.57
N ARG A 286 33.65 -3.75 -3.98
CA ARG A 286 34.74 -2.80 -3.63
C ARG A 286 35.74 -3.33 -2.59
N TYR A 287 35.38 -4.35 -1.82
CA TYR A 287 36.24 -4.95 -0.79
C TYR A 287 37.30 -5.87 -1.36
N ILE A 288 37.16 -6.27 -2.62
CA ILE A 288 38.22 -7.00 -3.32
C ILE A 288 39.03 -5.96 -4.09
N THR A 289 40.32 -5.86 -3.76
CA THR A 289 41.30 -4.93 -4.39
C THR A 289 41.20 -4.94 -5.92
N LEU A 290 40.98 -6.13 -6.45
CA LEU A 290 40.76 -6.44 -7.85
C LEU A 290 39.70 -5.58 -8.56
N TYR A 291 38.53 -5.44 -7.93
CA TYR A 291 37.41 -4.70 -8.49
C TYR A 291 37.42 -3.23 -8.05
N HIS A 292 38.12 -2.93 -6.96
CA HIS A 292 38.19 -1.59 -6.38
C HIS A 292 38.61 -0.54 -7.40
N HIS A 293 39.74 -0.74 -8.09
CA HIS A 293 40.26 0.23 -9.06
C HIS A 293 39.26 0.48 -10.21
N ARG A 294 38.66 -0.59 -10.74
CA ARG A 294 37.66 -0.51 -11.81
C ARG A 294 36.42 0.26 -11.38
N ILE A 295 35.94 0.01 -10.16
CA ILE A 295 34.78 0.71 -9.59
C ILE A 295 35.07 2.20 -9.39
N THR A 296 36.25 2.56 -8.89
CA THR A 296 36.66 3.97 -8.71
C THR A 296 36.68 4.70 -10.05
N MET A 297 37.31 4.13 -11.07
CA MET A 297 37.33 4.70 -12.43
C MET A 297 35.90 4.90 -12.99
N LEU A 298 34.99 3.94 -12.77
CA LEU A 298 33.59 4.09 -13.20
C LEU A 298 32.84 5.18 -12.43
N LYS A 299 33.19 5.43 -11.16
CA LYS A 299 32.60 6.51 -10.37
C LYS A 299 33.07 7.87 -10.89
N ASP A 300 34.37 8.01 -11.14
CA ASP A 300 34.97 9.26 -11.61
C ASP A 300 34.43 9.68 -12.98
N THR A 301 34.06 8.70 -13.82
CA THR A 301 33.42 8.94 -15.13
C THR A 301 31.89 9.07 -15.08
N GLY A 302 31.27 8.97 -13.90
CA GLY A 302 29.80 9.00 -13.73
C GLY A 302 29.07 7.74 -14.24
N MET A 303 29.79 6.75 -14.74
CA MET A 303 29.23 5.53 -15.34
C MET A 303 28.79 4.50 -14.29
N ALA A 304 29.25 4.62 -13.05
CA ALA A 304 28.95 3.67 -11.98
C ALA A 304 27.45 3.60 -11.60
N LEU A 305 26.62 4.54 -12.03
CA LEU A 305 25.17 4.54 -11.77
C LEU A 305 24.39 3.64 -12.73
N ASN A 306 24.99 3.23 -13.85
CA ASN A 306 24.37 2.31 -14.80
C ASN A 306 24.72 0.87 -14.43
N TYR A 307 23.72 0.11 -13.97
CA TYR A 307 23.88 -1.27 -13.51
C TYR A 307 24.49 -2.18 -14.59
N GLU A 308 24.07 -2.05 -15.84
CA GLU A 308 24.54 -2.91 -16.94
C GLU A 308 26.00 -2.60 -17.33
N VAL A 309 26.36 -1.32 -17.35
CA VAL A 309 27.74 -0.87 -17.59
C VAL A 309 28.66 -1.37 -16.48
N LEU A 310 28.21 -1.27 -15.22
CA LEU A 310 28.94 -1.77 -14.07
C LEU A 310 29.12 -3.30 -14.14
N CYS A 311 28.06 -4.06 -14.44
CA CYS A 311 28.15 -5.52 -14.59
C CYS A 311 29.16 -5.90 -15.68
N THR A 312 29.04 -5.30 -16.87
CA THR A 312 29.92 -5.55 -18.02
C THR A 312 31.39 -5.27 -17.67
N ALA A 313 31.65 -4.18 -16.97
CA ALA A 313 33.00 -3.80 -16.58
C ALA A 313 33.60 -4.77 -15.55
N LEU A 314 32.80 -5.27 -14.60
CA LEU A 314 33.25 -6.23 -13.59
C LEU A 314 33.45 -7.63 -14.20
N PHE A 315 32.62 -8.04 -15.16
CA PHE A 315 32.83 -9.28 -15.93
C PHE A 315 34.14 -9.27 -16.69
N LYS A 316 34.38 -8.23 -17.49
CA LYS A 316 35.65 -8.08 -18.22
C LYS A 316 36.85 -8.13 -17.30
N GLN A 317 36.73 -7.56 -16.10
CA GLN A 317 37.77 -7.64 -15.09
C GLN A 317 37.96 -9.10 -14.66
N GLN A 318 36.92 -9.82 -14.25
CA GLN A 318 37.03 -11.23 -13.86
C GLN A 318 37.63 -12.13 -14.97
N ASP A 319 37.20 -11.97 -16.21
CA ASP A 319 37.66 -12.80 -17.34
C ASP A 319 39.17 -12.63 -17.59
N SER A 320 39.69 -11.40 -17.43
CA SER A 320 41.12 -11.09 -17.60
C SER A 320 42.07 -11.81 -16.62
N MET A 321 41.53 -12.49 -15.59
CA MET A 321 42.32 -13.28 -14.64
C MET A 321 42.32 -14.77 -14.92
N THR A 322 41.37 -15.23 -15.72
CA THR A 322 41.24 -16.65 -16.05
C THR A 322 42.14 -17.06 -17.22
N THR A 323 42.64 -16.08 -17.97
CA THR A 323 43.70 -16.18 -18.99
C THR A 323 45.07 -15.98 -18.39
#